data_AF-A0A436RUH2-F1
#
_entry.id   AF-A0A436RUH2-F1
#
_cell.length_a   1.000
_cell.length_b   1.000
_cell.length_c   1.000
_cell.angle_alpha   90.00
_cell.angle_beta   90.00
_cell.angle_gamma   90.00
#
_symmetry.space_group_name_H-M   'P 1'
#
loop_
_entity.id
_entity.type
_entity.pdbx_description
1 polymer ?
#
loop_
_entity_poly.entity_id
_entity_poly.type
_entity_poly.pdbx_seq_one_letter_code
_entity_poly.pdbx_strand_id
1 'polypeptide(L)'
;ANGVALEIDDKKLDGTLQFSTCQAVGCLVPVTFDADTTPLLQNATTLKINAIAADTMQPISFTISLNGFGSALARTADLSAD
;
A
#
# COMPACT_ATOMS: atom_id res chain seq x y z
N ALA A 1 2.88 -12.58 -13.01
CA ALA A 1 2.39 -12.46 -11.62
C ALA A 1 1.07 -11.72 -11.65
N ASN A 2 0.13 -12.03 -10.75
CA ASN A 2 -1.23 -11.46 -10.78
C ASN A 2 -1.33 -10.04 -10.20
N GLY A 3 -0.19 -9.41 -9.89
CA GLY A 3 -0.14 -8.12 -9.21
C GLY A 3 -0.63 -8.18 -7.76
N VAL A 4 -0.92 -7.01 -7.21
CA VAL A 4 -1.51 -6.82 -5.88
C VAL A 4 -2.67 -5.84 -5.94
N ALA A 5 -3.69 -6.08 -5.14
CA ALA A 5 -4.77 -5.12 -4.88
C ALA A 5 -4.58 -4.51 -3.49
N LEU A 6 -5.01 -3.26 -3.33
CA LEU A 6 -4.92 -2.52 -2.07
C LEU A 6 -6.31 -2.32 -1.48
N GLU A 7 -6.41 -2.36 -0.16
CA GLU A 7 -7.62 -1.99 0.59
C GLU A 7 -7.24 -1.08 1.76
N ILE A 8 -8.01 -0.02 1.95
CA ILE A 8 -7.88 0.88 3.10
C ILE A 8 -8.98 0.49 4.08
N ASP A 9 -8.59 0.02 5.25
CA ASP A 9 -9.47 -0.67 6.20
C ASP A 9 -10.24 -1.82 5.53
N ASP A 10 -11.54 -1.64 5.27
CA ASP A 10 -12.38 -2.62 4.58
C ASP A 10 -12.87 -2.13 3.20
N LYS A 11 -12.32 -1.01 2.72
CA LYS A 11 -12.65 -0.43 1.41
C LYS A 11 -11.55 -0.78 0.40
N LYS A 12 -11.91 -1.57 -0.59
CA LYS A 12 -11.04 -1.89 -1.72
C LYS A 12 -10.78 -0.67 -2.61
N LEU A 13 -9.53 -0.49 -2.99
CA LEU A 13 -9.14 0.46 -4.03
C LEU A 13 -9.27 -0.18 -5.41
N ASP A 14 -9.63 0.63 -6.40
CA ASP A 14 -9.82 0.15 -7.75
C ASP A 14 -8.48 -0.22 -8.42
N GLY A 15 -8.54 -1.24 -9.27
CA GLY A 15 -7.40 -1.69 -10.07
C GLY A 15 -6.50 -2.70 -9.38
N THR A 16 -5.35 -2.94 -10.01
CA THR A 16 -4.33 -3.89 -9.55
C THR A 16 -2.96 -3.35 -9.92
N LEU A 17 -2.09 -3.25 -8.92
CA LEU A 17 -0.72 -2.78 -9.08
C LEU A 17 0.17 -3.95 -9.48
N GLN A 18 1.03 -3.73 -10.47
CA GLN A 18 1.93 -4.77 -10.96
C GLN A 18 3.28 -4.72 -10.25
N PHE A 19 3.90 -5.89 -10.07
CA PHE A 19 5.28 -5.97 -9.59
C PHE A 19 6.22 -5.39 -10.66
N SER A 20 7.09 -4.47 -10.29
CA SER A 20 8.08 -3.90 -11.22
C SER A 20 9.34 -4.74 -11.32
N THR A 21 9.77 -5.33 -10.21
CA THR A 21 10.94 -6.22 -10.13
C THR A 21 10.91 -7.06 -8.85
N CYS A 22 11.67 -8.15 -8.82
CA CYS A 22 11.91 -8.95 -7.63
C CYS A 22 13.41 -9.05 -7.35
N GLN A 23 13.78 -8.84 -6.09
CA GLN A 23 15.14 -8.89 -5.56
C GLN A 23 15.23 -9.89 -4.41
N ALA A 24 16.43 -10.11 -3.88
CA ALA A 24 16.67 -11.05 -2.79
C ALA A 24 15.80 -10.78 -1.54
N VAL A 25 15.47 -9.51 -1.28
CA VAL A 25 14.65 -9.11 -0.11
C VAL A 25 13.14 -9.12 -0.37
N GLY A 26 12.71 -9.35 -1.61
CA GLY A 26 11.30 -9.36 -2.00
C GLY A 26 11.02 -8.67 -3.33
N CYS A 27 9.73 -8.52 -3.65
CA CYS A 27 9.28 -7.86 -4.87
C CYS A 27 8.81 -6.43 -4.61
N LEU A 28 9.15 -5.53 -5.52
CA LEU A 28 8.77 -4.13 -5.47
C LEU A 28 7.48 -3.90 -6.24
N VAL A 29 6.56 -3.18 -5.63
CA VAL A 29 5.33 -2.70 -6.24
C VAL A 29 5.37 -1.17 -6.19
N PRO A 30 5.41 -0.48 -7.35
CA PRO A 30 5.29 0.97 -7.37
C PRO A 30 3.87 1.36 -6.93
N VAL A 31 3.79 2.23 -5.93
CA VAL A 31 2.54 2.78 -5.40
C VAL A 31 2.51 4.28 -5.66
N THR A 32 1.33 4.81 -5.96
CA THR A 32 1.08 6.25 -6.03
C THR A 32 -0.22 6.53 -5.32
N PHE A 33 -0.16 7.41 -4.34
CA PHE A 33 -1.34 7.89 -3.62
C PHE A 33 -1.56 9.33 -4.02
N ASP A 34 -2.69 9.58 -4.66
CA ASP A 34 -3.08 10.90 -5.13
C ASP A 34 -3.77 11.72 -4.04
N ALA A 35 -4.27 12.90 -4.42
CA ALA A 35 -4.98 13.80 -3.52
C ALA A 35 -6.29 13.21 -2.98
N ASP A 36 -6.87 12.22 -3.66
CA ASP A 36 -8.11 11.56 -3.23
C ASP A 36 -7.84 10.41 -2.25
N THR A 37 -6.73 9.69 -2.45
CA THR A 37 -6.37 8.51 -1.66
C THR A 37 -5.58 8.85 -0.40
N THR A 38 -4.71 9.86 -0.47
CA THR A 38 -3.84 10.23 0.65
C THR A 38 -4.63 10.61 1.92
N PRO A 39 -5.69 11.42 1.86
CA PRO A 39 -6.51 11.73 3.04
C PRO A 39 -7.18 10.49 3.65
N LEU A 40 -7.53 9.49 2.83
CA LEU A 40 -8.10 8.24 3.33
C LEU A 40 -7.07 7.48 4.18
N LEU A 41 -5.82 7.39 3.71
CA LEU A 41 -4.74 6.75 4.45
C LEU A 41 -4.40 7.46 5.78
N GLN A 42 -4.50 8.79 5.82
CA GLN A 42 -4.27 9.57 7.05
C GLN A 42 -5.29 9.30 8.16
N ASN A 43 -6.51 8.91 7.78
CA ASN A 43 -7.62 8.70 8.72
C ASN A 43 -7.94 7.21 8.95
N ALA A 44 -7.28 6.31 8.22
CA ALA A 44 -7.48 4.87 8.30
C ALA A 44 -6.59 4.22 9.36
N THR A 45 -6.92 2.97 9.70
CA THR A 45 -6.15 2.19 10.66
C THR A 45 -5.24 1.18 9.98
N THR A 46 -5.62 0.69 8.80
CA THR A 46 -4.90 -0.36 8.09
C THR A 46 -4.87 -0.15 6.58
N LEU A 47 -3.75 -0.53 5.98
CA LEU A 47 -3.60 -0.75 4.54
C LEU A 47 -3.36 -2.25 4.32
N LYS A 48 -4.29 -2.92 3.65
CA LYS A 48 -4.17 -4.34 3.31
C LYS A 48 -3.66 -4.49 1.88
N ILE A 49 -2.73 -5.42 1.69
CA ILE A 49 -2.17 -5.80 0.40
C ILE A 49 -2.64 -7.23 0.11
N ASN A 50 -3.46 -7.39 -0.92
CA ASN A 50 -3.99 -8.67 -1.34
C ASN A 50 -3.26 -9.16 -2.59
N ALA A 51 -2.73 -10.38 -2.54
CA ALA A 51 -1.96 -11.00 -3.60
C ALA A 51 -2.34 -12.48 -3.78
N ILE A 52 -1.78 -13.12 -4.80
CA ILE A 52 -1.84 -14.58 -5.00
C ILE A 52 -0.44 -15.15 -4.81
N ALA A 53 -0.29 -16.09 -3.88
CA ALA A 53 0.97 -16.79 -3.66
C ALA A 53 1.33 -17.63 -4.90
N ALA A 54 2.57 -17.48 -5.39
CA ALA A 54 2.97 -18.06 -6.68
C ALA A 54 3.12 -19.59 -6.68
N ASP A 55 3.35 -20.18 -5.52
CA ASP A 55 3.59 -21.62 -5.32
C ASP A 55 2.28 -22.41 -5.14
N THR A 56 1.34 -21.86 -4.39
CA THR A 56 0.07 -22.51 -4.02
C THR A 56 -1.12 -21.99 -4.81
N MET A 57 -0.94 -20.87 -5.52
CA MET A 57 -2.02 -20.15 -6.22
C MET A 57 -3.18 -19.72 -5.31
N GLN A 58 -2.94 -19.63 -4.00
CA GLN A 58 -3.94 -19.21 -3.02
C GLN A 58 -3.89 -17.70 -2.74
N PRO A 59 -5.02 -17.08 -2.38
CA PRO A 59 -5.04 -15.71 -1.88
C PRO A 59 -4.22 -15.56 -0.60
N ILE A 60 -3.46 -14.48 -0.51
CA ILE A 60 -2.74 -14.07 0.69
C ILE A 60 -2.93 -12.56 0.92
N SER A 61 -3.04 -12.17 2.19
CA SER A 61 -3.24 -10.79 2.61
C SER A 61 -2.17 -10.39 3.62
N PHE A 62 -1.55 -9.22 3.40
CA PHE A 62 -0.62 -8.59 4.32
C PHE A 62 -1.23 -7.28 4.83
N THR A 63 -1.18 -7.05 6.14
CA THR A 63 -1.75 -5.84 6.75
C THR A 63 -0.64 -4.93 7.26
N ILE A 64 -0.67 -3.68 6.84
CA ILE A 64 0.19 -2.60 7.32
C ILE A 64 -0.65 -1.71 8.25
N SER A 65 -0.14 -1.45 9.46
CA SER A 65 -0.75 -0.48 10.37
C SER A 65 -0.50 0.94 9.86
N LEU A 66 -1.55 1.76 9.82
CA LEU A 66 -1.48 3.17 9.47
C LEU A 66 -1.42 4.08 10.71
N ASN A 67 -1.31 3.51 11.90
CA ASN A 67 -1.15 4.31 13.11
C ASN A 67 0.09 5.22 13.02
N GLY A 68 -0.12 6.53 13.14
CA GLY A 68 0.93 7.54 13.01
C GLY A 68 1.24 7.98 11.57
N PHE A 69 0.61 7.39 10.54
CA PHE A 69 0.86 7.76 9.14
C PHE A 69 0.59 9.24 8.87
N GLY A 70 -0.54 9.77 9.35
CA GLY A 70 -0.90 11.18 9.19
C GLY A 70 0.15 12.14 9.76
N SER A 71 0.62 11.87 10.99
CA SER A 71 1.65 12.69 11.65
C SER A 71 3.00 12.61 10.94
N ALA A 72 3.40 11.42 10.47
CA ALA A 72 4.64 11.24 9.72
C ALA A 72 4.61 11.95 8.36
N LEU A 73 3.47 11.91 7.67
CA LEU A 73 3.28 12.62 6.41
C LEU A 73 3.35 14.13 6.61
N ALA A 74 2.67 14.68 7.63
CA ALA A 74 2.76 16.10 7.97
C ALA A 74 4.21 16.53 8.25
N ARG A 75 4.95 15.74 9.03
CA ARG A 75 6.38 16.02 9.29
C ARG A 75 7.23 15.97 8.03
N THR A 76 6.93 15.07 7.09
CA THR A 76 7.63 14.97 5.81
C THR A 76 7.37 16.21 4.95
N ALA A 77 6.14 16.73 4.96
CA ALA A 77 5.80 17.98 4.28
C ALA A 77 6.61 19.16 4.84
N ASP A 78 6.69 19.29 6.18
CA ASP A 78 7.50 20.32 6.83
C ASP A 78 8.98 20.26 6.41
N LEU A 79 9.54 19.05 6.30
CA LEU A 79 10.94 18.83 5.90
C LEU A 79 11.21 19.09 4.41
N SER A 80 10.18 19.05 3.57
CA SER A 80 10.29 19.28 2.11
C SER A 80 10.13 20.74 1.70
N ALA A 81 9.75 21.61 2.64
CA ALA A 81 9.53 23.03 2.42
C ALA A 81 10.81 23.89 2.58
N ASP A 82 11.90 23.28 3.07
CA ASP A 82 13.26 23.85 3.09
C ASP A 82 13.97 23.67 1.74
#